data_AF-A0AAE1X2V2-F1
#
_entry.id   AF-A0AAE1X2V2-F1
#
_cell.length_a   1.000
_cell.length_b   1.000
_cell.length_c   1.000
_cell.angle_alpha   90.00
_cell.angle_beta   90.00
_cell.angle_gamma   90.00
#
_symmetry.space_group_name_H-M   'P 1'
#
loop_
_entity.id
_entity.type
_entity.pdbx_description
1 polymer ?
#
loop_
_entity_poly.entity_id
_entity_poly.type
_entity_poly.pdbx_seq_one_letter_code
_entity_poly.pdbx_strand_id
1 'polypeptide(L)'
;MTRASKRKSDHQSSASVKNPRMDFVRSASSKAATKVQERVDELYTKYANKLSSMIDPEGIEALCSDLEVDYTDVRILMLAWKMNAQKQGYFTQDEWRRGLKALRVDTVNKLKKTLPELEKEKLLMEGPEIREL
;
A
#
# COMPACT_ATOMS: atom_id res chain seq x y z
N MET A 1 23.25 -54.17 -48.25
CA MET A 1 24.45 -53.38 -48.60
C MET A 1 24.08 -52.25 -49.56
N THR A 2 24.80 -51.13 -49.46
CA THR A 2 24.83 -49.91 -50.30
C THR A 2 23.90 -48.73 -49.96
N ARG A 3 24.59 -47.59 -49.78
CA ARG A 3 24.13 -46.22 -49.51
C ARG A 3 23.99 -45.47 -50.85
N ALA A 4 23.13 -44.46 -50.95
CA ALA A 4 23.51 -43.06 -51.28
C ALA A 4 22.31 -42.12 -51.55
N SER A 5 22.54 -40.85 -51.19
CA SER A 5 21.69 -39.66 -51.17
C SER A 5 21.26 -39.06 -52.54
N LYS A 6 20.17 -38.24 -52.57
CA LYS A 6 20.17 -36.75 -52.71
C LYS A 6 18.81 -36.18 -53.21
N ARG A 7 18.32 -35.08 -52.58
CA ARG A 7 17.65 -33.83 -53.10
C ARG A 7 16.62 -33.30 -52.07
N LYS A 8 16.91 -32.23 -51.30
CA LYS A 8 16.79 -30.76 -51.50
C LYS A 8 15.34 -30.23 -51.51
N SER A 9 14.94 -29.53 -50.45
CA SER A 9 14.04 -28.38 -50.53
C SER A 9 14.28 -27.42 -49.34
N ASP A 10 14.19 -26.14 -49.67
CA ASP A 10 14.44 -24.94 -48.88
C ASP A 10 13.22 -24.62 -48.00
N HIS A 11 13.42 -24.25 -46.74
CA HIS A 11 12.43 -23.46 -45.99
C HIS A 11 13.15 -22.54 -45.00
N GLN A 12 13.20 -21.26 -45.38
CA GLN A 12 13.35 -20.15 -44.46
C GLN A 12 12.19 -20.16 -43.45
N SER A 13 12.50 -20.13 -42.16
CA SER A 13 11.57 -19.59 -41.17
C SER A 13 12.38 -18.83 -40.12
N SER A 14 12.11 -17.53 -40.12
CA SER A 14 12.70 -16.46 -39.32
C SER A 14 13.01 -16.87 -37.88
N ALA A 15 14.26 -16.62 -37.47
CA ALA A 15 14.60 -16.53 -36.07
C ALA A 15 13.71 -15.46 -35.41
N SER A 16 12.70 -15.91 -34.67
CA SER A 16 11.93 -15.03 -33.81
C SER A 16 12.85 -14.63 -32.67
N VAL A 17 13.41 -13.42 -32.76
CA VAL A 17 14.17 -12.77 -31.69
C VAL A 17 13.22 -12.61 -30.51
N LYS A 18 13.16 -13.62 -29.64
CA LYS A 18 12.45 -13.53 -28.36
C LYS A 18 13.26 -12.61 -27.48
N ASN A 19 12.87 -11.33 -27.46
CA ASN A 19 13.43 -10.32 -26.57
C ASN A 19 13.18 -10.72 -25.11
N PRO A 20 14.18 -11.18 -24.33
CA PRO A 20 13.97 -11.68 -22.95
C PRO A 20 13.88 -10.54 -21.93
N ARG A 21 13.80 -9.28 -22.39
CA ARG A 21 13.88 -8.09 -21.53
C ARG A 21 12.54 -7.68 -20.89
N MET A 22 11.43 -8.28 -21.32
CA MET A 22 10.08 -7.80 -20.96
C MET A 22 9.51 -8.51 -19.72
N ASP A 23 10.03 -9.68 -19.36
CA ASP A 23 9.51 -10.49 -18.24
C ASP A 23 10.17 -10.16 -16.89
N PHE A 24 11.38 -9.61 -16.88
CA PHE A 24 12.10 -9.26 -15.64
C PHE A 24 11.49 -8.05 -14.91
N VAL A 25 11.03 -7.04 -15.66
CA VAL A 25 10.49 -5.80 -15.09
C VAL A 25 9.11 -6.01 -14.46
N ARG A 26 8.27 -6.84 -15.09
CA ARG A 26 6.92 -7.16 -14.59
C ARG A 26 6.97 -7.99 -13.30
N SER A 27 7.90 -8.95 -13.23
CA SER A 27 8.11 -9.81 -12.06
C SER A 27 8.75 -9.07 -10.87
N ALA A 28 9.67 -8.12 -11.14
CA ALA A 28 10.23 -7.28 -10.08
C ALA A 28 9.19 -6.34 -9.46
N SER A 29 8.31 -5.75 -10.29
CA SER A 29 7.25 -4.86 -9.82
C SER A 29 6.19 -5.57 -8.97
N SER A 30 5.79 -6.80 -9.34
CA SER A 30 4.84 -7.59 -8.54
C SER A 30 5.46 -8.00 -7.19
N LYS A 31 6.73 -8.42 -7.18
CA LYS A 31 7.44 -8.78 -5.95
C LYS A 31 7.61 -7.60 -4.99
N ALA A 32 7.87 -6.41 -5.53
CA ALA A 32 7.96 -5.20 -4.72
C ALA A 32 6.62 -4.82 -4.08
N ALA A 33 5.52 -4.93 -4.83
CA ALA A 33 4.17 -4.66 -4.32
C ALA A 33 3.78 -5.64 -3.20
N THR A 34 4.07 -6.94 -3.36
CA THR A 34 3.88 -7.94 -2.30
C THR A 34 4.66 -7.57 -1.04
N LYS A 35 5.93 -7.20 -1.18
CA LYS A 35 6.78 -6.84 -0.03
C LYS A 35 6.34 -5.54 0.67
N VAL A 36 5.68 -4.63 -0.04
CA VAL A 36 5.05 -3.44 0.58
C VAL A 36 3.83 -3.87 1.37
N GLN A 37 2.99 -4.73 0.80
CA GLN A 37 1.81 -5.25 1.48
C GLN A 37 2.18 -6.01 2.76
N GLU A 38 3.19 -6.88 2.71
CA GLU A 38 3.70 -7.60 3.88
C GLU A 38 4.11 -6.64 5.01
N ARG A 39 4.84 -5.57 4.69
CA ARG A 39 5.25 -4.56 5.68
C ARG A 39 4.07 -3.79 6.28
N VAL A 40 3.04 -3.52 5.47
CA VAL A 40 1.78 -2.91 5.95
C VAL A 40 1.07 -3.83 6.94
N ASP A 41 1.11 -5.14 6.70
CA ASP A 41 0.44 -6.16 7.52
C ASP A 41 1.20 -6.44 8.81
N GLU A 42 2.53 -6.47 8.74
CA GLU A 42 3.41 -6.52 9.91
C GLU A 42 3.18 -5.31 10.81
N LEU A 43 3.06 -4.12 10.21
CA LEU A 43 2.78 -2.90 10.93
C LEU A 43 1.39 -2.93 11.61
N TYR A 44 0.38 -3.48 10.94
CA TYR A 44 -0.93 -3.71 11.56
C TYR A 44 -0.82 -4.61 12.79
N THR A 45 -0.10 -5.73 12.64
CA THR A 45 0.07 -6.73 13.70
C THR A 45 0.78 -6.16 14.93
N LYS A 46 1.63 -5.14 14.76
CA LYS A 46 2.26 -4.42 15.88
C LYS A 46 1.24 -3.76 16.82
N TYR A 47 0.13 -3.24 16.29
CA TYR A 47 -0.87 -2.48 17.05
C TYR A 47 -2.17 -3.24 17.27
N ALA A 48 -2.42 -4.31 16.50
CA ALA A 48 -3.65 -5.07 16.61
C ALA A 48 -3.69 -5.93 17.88
N ASN A 49 -4.85 -5.92 18.53
CA ASN A 49 -5.14 -6.83 19.63
C ASN A 49 -5.31 -8.26 19.10
N LYS A 50 -4.64 -9.22 19.74
CA LYS A 50 -4.59 -10.62 19.31
C LYS A 50 -5.95 -11.33 19.40
N LEU A 51 -6.85 -10.88 20.27
CA LEU A 51 -8.16 -11.49 20.48
C LEU A 51 -9.21 -10.91 19.53
N SER A 52 -9.27 -9.58 19.41
CA SER A 52 -10.26 -8.92 18.55
C SER A 52 -9.82 -8.89 17.08
N SER A 53 -8.53 -9.11 16.79
CA SER A 53 -7.92 -8.94 15.46
C SER A 53 -8.13 -7.53 14.88
N MET A 54 -8.36 -6.54 15.74
CA MET A 54 -8.53 -5.12 15.41
C MET A 54 -7.48 -4.30 16.13
N ILE A 55 -7.08 -3.17 15.56
CA ILE A 55 -6.47 -2.10 16.35
C ILE A 55 -7.61 -1.48 17.15
N ASP A 56 -7.60 -1.65 18.46
CA ASP A 56 -8.58 -1.13 19.40
C ASP A 56 -8.02 0.14 20.09
N PRO A 57 -8.73 0.76 21.06
CA PRO A 57 -8.25 2.00 21.68
C PRO A 57 -6.83 1.89 22.26
N GLU A 58 -6.47 0.76 22.89
CA GLU A 58 -5.11 0.51 23.40
C GLU A 58 -4.09 0.47 22.26
N GLY A 59 -4.42 -0.20 21.15
CA GLY A 59 -3.60 -0.20 19.94
C GLY A 59 -3.43 1.19 19.32
N ILE A 60 -4.47 2.03 19.36
CA ILE A 60 -4.40 3.42 18.89
C ILE A 60 -3.52 4.27 19.79
N GLU A 61 -3.61 4.13 21.12
CA GLU A 61 -2.72 4.82 22.06
C GLU A 61 -1.25 4.48 21.80
N ALA A 62 -0.96 3.18 21.58
CA ALA A 62 0.39 2.73 21.21
C ALA A 62 0.85 3.32 19.87
N LEU A 63 -0.04 3.39 18.87
CA LEU A 63 0.24 4.04 17.59
C LEU A 63 0.53 5.54 17.77
N CYS A 64 -0.28 6.26 18.54
CA CYS A 64 -0.10 7.70 18.81
C CYS A 64 1.25 7.97 19.49
N SER A 65 1.63 7.14 20.46
CA SER A 65 2.94 7.21 21.13
C SER A 65 4.09 7.10 20.12
N ASP A 66 4.05 6.11 19.23
CA ASP A 66 5.06 5.92 18.18
C ASP A 66 5.07 7.02 17.12
N LEU A 67 3.93 7.67 16.89
CA LEU A 67 3.80 8.83 16.00
C LEU A 67 4.23 10.13 16.69
N GLU A 68 4.48 10.11 18.00
CA GLU A 68 4.76 11.28 18.85
C GLU A 68 3.66 12.36 18.73
N VAL A 69 2.41 11.92 18.80
CA VAL A 69 1.23 12.77 18.81
C VAL A 69 0.30 12.38 19.94
N ASP A 70 -0.51 13.32 20.41
CA ASP A 70 -1.54 13.04 21.41
C ASP A 70 -2.73 12.28 20.78
N TYR A 71 -3.41 11.44 21.55
CA TYR A 71 -4.60 10.72 21.06
C TYR A 71 -5.78 11.65 20.73
N THR A 72 -5.79 12.86 21.29
CA THR A 72 -6.75 13.94 20.98
C THR A 72 -6.35 14.79 19.78
N ASP A 73 -5.18 14.53 19.17
CA ASP A 73 -4.68 15.30 18.04
C ASP A 73 -5.58 15.13 16.81
N VAL A 74 -5.96 16.24 16.17
CA VAL A 74 -6.82 16.26 14.98
C VAL A 74 -6.27 15.41 13.83
N ARG A 75 -4.94 15.24 13.76
CA ARG A 75 -4.27 14.43 12.72
C ARG A 75 -4.62 12.96 12.84
N ILE A 76 -4.91 12.46 14.05
CA ILE A 76 -5.39 11.09 14.28
C ILE A 76 -6.80 10.91 13.73
N LEU A 77 -7.67 11.92 13.90
CA LEU A 77 -9.00 11.92 13.29
C LEU A 77 -8.92 11.96 11.75
N MET A 78 -8.02 12.77 11.19
CA MET A 78 -7.80 12.81 9.74
C MET A 78 -7.27 11.47 9.21
N LEU A 79 -6.40 10.80 9.97
CA LEU A 79 -5.94 9.45 9.64
C LEU A 79 -7.09 8.45 9.62
N ALA A 80 -7.98 8.49 10.63
CA ALA A 80 -9.16 7.63 10.67
C ALA A 80 -10.08 7.86 9.45
N TRP A 81 -10.26 9.12 9.06
CA TRP A 81 -10.99 9.47 7.85
C TRP A 81 -10.31 8.91 6.59
N LYS A 82 -8.98 9.00 6.47
CA LYS A 82 -8.24 8.44 5.34
C LYS A 82 -8.32 6.92 5.25
N MET A 83 -8.42 6.24 6.40
CA MET A 83 -8.66 4.80 6.47
C MET A 83 -10.12 4.42 6.13
N ASN A 84 -11.01 5.41 6.05
CA ASN A 84 -12.46 5.23 5.93
C ASN A 84 -13.00 4.33 7.06
N ALA A 85 -12.54 4.61 8.28
CA ALA A 85 -12.85 3.83 9.46
C ALA A 85 -14.34 3.89 9.80
N GLN A 86 -14.95 2.72 9.99
CA GLN A 86 -16.39 2.60 10.25
C GLN A 86 -16.74 2.79 11.72
N LYS A 87 -15.79 2.56 12.63
CA LYS A 87 -16.00 2.64 14.08
C LYS A 87 -14.92 3.52 14.70
N GLN A 88 -15.33 4.55 15.43
CA GLN A 88 -14.40 5.43 16.14
C GLN A 88 -13.56 4.65 17.14
N GLY A 89 -12.25 4.90 17.14
CA GLY A 89 -11.33 4.23 18.06
C GLY A 89 -10.98 2.80 17.66
N TYR A 90 -11.31 2.38 16.44
CA TYR A 90 -10.96 1.06 15.93
C TYR A 90 -10.52 1.11 14.46
N PHE A 91 -9.58 0.24 14.11
CA PHE A 91 -9.27 -0.07 12.71
C PHE A 91 -9.28 -1.58 12.49
N THR A 92 -10.00 -1.99 11.45
CA THR A 92 -9.87 -3.31 10.84
C THR A 92 -8.62 -3.36 9.96
N GLN A 93 -8.19 -4.59 9.64
CA GLN A 93 -7.05 -4.78 8.75
C GLN A 93 -7.31 -4.19 7.36
N ASP A 94 -8.53 -4.28 6.85
CA ASP A 94 -8.87 -3.76 5.52
C ASP A 94 -8.87 -2.22 5.47
N GLU A 95 -9.37 -1.57 6.52
CA GLU A 95 -9.29 -0.12 6.68
C GLU A 95 -7.83 0.36 6.73
N TRP A 96 -7.02 -0.31 7.53
CA TRP A 96 -5.60 -0.04 7.66
C TRP A 96 -4.86 -0.18 6.32
N ARG A 97 -5.01 -1.34 5.65
CA ARG A 97 -4.39 -1.62 4.35
C ARG A 97 -4.79 -0.57 3.31
N ARG A 98 -6.09 -0.26 3.22
CA ARG A 98 -6.63 0.71 2.26
C ARG A 98 -6.08 2.11 2.51
N GLY A 99 -6.11 2.57 3.76
CA GLY A 99 -5.62 3.90 4.13
C GLY A 99 -4.12 4.07 3.87
N LEU A 100 -3.29 3.12 4.35
CA LEU A 100 -1.85 3.16 4.13
C LEU A 100 -1.45 3.04 2.66
N LYS A 101 -2.19 2.25 1.88
CA LYS A 101 -2.00 2.19 0.43
C LYS A 101 -2.33 3.53 -0.25
N ALA A 102 -3.42 4.19 0.15
CA ALA A 102 -3.78 5.51 -0.36
C ALA A 102 -2.72 6.57 -0.01
N LEU A 103 -2.14 6.48 1.18
CA LEU A 103 -1.06 7.35 1.67
C LEU A 103 0.33 6.97 1.13
N ARG A 104 0.47 5.79 0.49
CA ARG A 104 1.76 5.22 0.05
C ARG A 104 2.77 5.06 1.21
N VAL A 105 2.26 4.64 2.36
CA VAL A 105 3.03 4.45 3.59
C VAL A 105 3.12 2.96 3.95
N ASP A 106 4.28 2.53 4.44
CA ASP A 106 4.53 1.15 4.85
C ASP A 106 5.38 1.06 6.14
N THR A 107 5.63 2.19 6.82
CA THR A 107 6.35 2.26 8.10
C THR A 107 5.79 3.39 8.97
N VAL A 108 5.95 3.28 10.30
CA VAL A 108 5.59 4.34 11.26
C VAL A 108 6.22 5.67 10.91
N ASN A 109 7.53 5.68 10.59
CA ASN A 109 8.25 6.92 10.32
C ASN A 109 7.73 7.62 9.05
N LYS A 110 7.31 6.86 8.04
CA LYS A 110 6.64 7.44 6.86
C LYS A 110 5.25 7.98 7.25
N LEU A 111 4.48 7.23 8.05
CA LEU A 111 3.16 7.68 8.52
C LEU A 111 3.25 9.01 9.28
N LYS A 112 4.18 9.11 10.23
CA LYS A 112 4.46 10.32 11.02
C LYS A 112 4.74 11.53 10.13
N LYS A 113 5.52 11.35 9.07
CA LYS A 113 5.85 12.42 8.11
C LYS A 113 4.66 12.84 7.25
N THR A 114 3.69 11.96 7.05
CA THR A 114 2.48 12.23 6.26
C THR A 114 1.38 12.91 7.08
N LEU A 115 1.38 12.80 8.42
CA LEU A 115 0.35 13.43 9.27
C LEU A 115 0.16 14.94 9.04
N PRO A 116 1.21 15.78 8.88
CA PRO A 116 1.03 17.21 8.60
C PRO A 116 0.42 17.49 7.22
N GLU A 117 0.55 16.57 6.27
CA GLU A 117 -0.06 16.72 4.94
C GLU A 117 -1.57 16.45 5.00
N LEU A 118 -1.99 15.49 5.82
CA LEU A 118 -3.40 15.20 6.07
C LEU A 118 -4.16 16.40 6.67
N GLU A 119 -3.51 17.14 7.57
CA GLU A 119 -4.08 18.35 8.17
C GLU A 119 -4.33 19.44 7.11
N LYS A 120 -3.44 19.57 6.12
CA LYS A 120 -3.59 20.52 5.02
C LYS A 120 -4.69 20.11 4.04
N GLU A 121 -4.87 18.81 3.79
CA GLU A 121 -5.96 18.28 2.95
C GLU A 121 -7.33 18.67 3.53
N LYS A 122 -7.50 18.64 4.86
CA LYS A 122 -8.74 19.08 5.53
C LYS A 122 -9.11 20.53 5.22
N LEU A 123 -8.13 21.44 5.26
CA LEU A 123 -8.36 22.87 4.98
C LEU A 123 -8.80 23.14 3.53
N LEU A 124 -8.50 22.21 2.61
CA LEU A 124 -8.93 22.30 1.21
C LEU A 124 -10.32 21.71 0.97
N MET A 125 -10.78 20.80 1.83
CA MET A 125 -12.16 20.31 1.81
C MET A 125 -13.14 21.33 2.40
N GLU A 126 -12.66 22.25 3.24
CA GLU A 126 -13.41 23.43 3.72
C GLU A 126 -13.17 24.69 2.87
N GLY A 127 -13.05 24.52 1.54
CA GLY A 127 -13.11 25.62 0.56
C GLY A 127 -14.47 26.36 0.57
N PRO A 128 -14.57 27.56 -0.05
CA PRO A 128 -15.34 28.73 0.42
C PRO A 128 -16.87 28.67 0.26
N GLU A 129 -17.51 27.52 0.37
CA GLU A 129 -18.96 27.37 0.17
C GLU A 129 -19.80 27.71 1.43
N ILE A 130 -19.14 28.08 2.55
CA ILE A 130 -19.80 28.47 3.81
C ILE A 130 -19.63 29.98 4.11
N ARG A 131 -19.04 30.76 3.19
CA ARG A 131 -18.88 32.23 3.38
C ARG A 131 -19.95 33.07 2.67
N GLU A 132 -20.91 32.45 1.98
CA GLU A 132 -22.04 33.16 1.35
C GLU A 132 -23.41 32.74 1.93
N LEU A 133 -23.50 32.65 3.26
CA LEU A 133 -24.78 32.70 3.97
C LEU A 133 -24.76 33.79 5.03
#